data_AF-A0A5F2HW01-F1
#
_entry.id   AF-A0A5F2HW01-F1
#
_cell.length_a   1.000
_cell.length_b   1.000
_cell.length_c   1.000
_cell.angle_alpha   90.00
_cell.angle_beta   90.00
_cell.angle_gamma   90.00
#
_symmetry.space_group_name_H-M   'P 1'
#
loop_
_entity.id
_entity.type
_entity.pdbx_description
1 polymer ?
#
loop_
_entity_poly.entity_id
_entity_poly.type
_entity_poly.pdbx_seq_one_letter_code
_entity_poly.pdbx_strand_id
1 'polypeptide(L)'
;PYCLSTIRPEHAGFYRRIYCSEQIGELRDYPGLNYQVVLYRANVAAIRECSFSRFPFFRSTPMEQRMLFDTPNAGELAPLTILPTAKYFHEAA
;
A
#
# COMPACT_ATOMS: atom_id res chain seq x y z
N PRO A 1 9.46 2.26 -9.80
CA PRO A 1 8.49 1.39 -10.52
C PRO A 1 7.13 2.08 -10.58
N TYR A 2 6.31 1.76 -11.59
CA TYR A 2 4.92 2.21 -11.66
C TYR A 2 4.00 1.15 -11.06
N CYS A 3 3.11 1.56 -10.16
CA CYS A 3 2.00 0.74 -9.72
C CYS A 3 0.80 1.06 -10.62
N LEU A 4 0.24 0.06 -11.28
CA LEU A 4 -0.95 0.21 -12.12
C LEU A 4 -2.19 -0.22 -11.35
N SER A 5 -3.29 0.49 -11.52
CA SER A 5 -4.55 0.17 -10.85
C SER A 5 -5.74 0.46 -11.76
N THR A 6 -6.64 -0.51 -11.88
CA THR A 6 -7.95 -0.35 -12.50
C THR A 6 -8.94 0.11 -11.44
N ILE A 7 -9.44 1.34 -11.59
CA ILE A 7 -10.17 2.04 -10.54
C ILE A 7 -11.54 2.47 -11.05
N ARG A 8 -12.59 2.19 -10.27
CA ARG A 8 -13.91 2.78 -10.47
C ARG A 8 -13.84 4.30 -10.27
N PRO A 9 -14.50 5.12 -11.12
CA PRO A 9 -14.50 6.57 -10.97
C PRO A 9 -14.84 7.05 -9.56
N GLU A 10 -15.80 6.41 -8.88
CA GLU A 10 -16.21 6.74 -7.51
C GLU A 10 -15.05 6.65 -6.50
N HIS A 11 -14.06 5.78 -6.74
CA HIS A 11 -12.94 5.54 -5.84
C HIS A 11 -11.68 6.31 -6.24
N ALA A 12 -11.68 7.02 -7.38
CA ALA A 12 -10.51 7.71 -7.91
C ALA A 12 -9.96 8.78 -6.95
N GLY A 13 -10.82 9.42 -6.17
CA GLY A 13 -10.42 10.43 -5.18
C GLY A 13 -9.42 9.90 -4.15
N PHE A 14 -9.60 8.67 -3.69
CA PHE A 14 -8.67 8.02 -2.76
C PHE A 14 -7.28 7.85 -3.40
N TYR A 15 -7.21 7.26 -4.60
CA TYR A 15 -5.94 6.99 -5.27
C TYR A 15 -5.20 8.28 -5.66
N ARG A 16 -5.92 9.30 -6.13
CA ARG A 16 -5.34 10.62 -6.40
C ARG A 16 -4.78 11.25 -5.12
N ARG A 17 -5.52 11.20 -4.00
CA ARG A 17 -5.12 11.89 -2.76
C ARG A 17 -4.02 11.17 -2.00
N ILE A 18 -3.97 9.84 -2.05
CA ILE A 18 -3.07 9.02 -1.22
C ILE A 18 -1.81 8.63 -1.99
N TYR A 19 -1.96 8.23 -3.25
CA TYR A 19 -0.87 7.72 -4.09
C TYR A 19 -0.47 8.66 -5.23
N CYS A 20 -1.03 9.87 -5.27
CA CYS A 20 -0.86 10.81 -6.38
C CYS A 20 -1.07 10.15 -7.74
N SER A 21 -2.04 9.23 -7.81
CA SER A 21 -2.26 8.43 -9.00
C SER A 21 -2.77 9.30 -10.15
N GLU A 22 -2.20 9.11 -11.32
CA GLU A 22 -2.57 9.78 -12.57
C GLU A 22 -3.39 8.83 -13.43
N GLN A 23 -4.47 9.35 -14.01
CA GLN A 23 -5.24 8.62 -15.01
C GLN A 23 -4.43 8.51 -16.30
N ILE A 24 -4.36 7.31 -16.87
CA ILE A 24 -3.61 7.04 -18.11
C ILE A 24 -4.45 6.36 -19.19
N GLY A 25 -5.76 6.24 -18.97
CA GLY A 25 -6.69 5.68 -19.94
C GLY A 25 -8.09 6.23 -19.76
N GLU A 26 -8.95 5.91 -20.71
CA GLU A 26 -10.37 6.26 -20.68
C GLU A 26 -11.18 5.31 -19.78
N LEU A 27 -12.41 5.70 -19.48
CA LEU A 27 -13.40 4.82 -18.86
C LEU A 27 -13.78 3.70 -19.84
N ARG A 28 -13.66 2.44 -19.41
CA ARG A 28 -13.91 1.27 -20.27
C ARG A 28 -14.54 0.12 -19.51
N ASP A 29 -15.29 -0.69 -20.23
CA ASP A 29 -15.70 -2.01 -19.78
C ASP A 29 -14.50 -2.96 -19.76
N TYR A 30 -14.45 -3.84 -18.76
CA TYR A 30 -13.38 -4.82 -18.62
C TYR A 30 -13.98 -6.23 -18.44
N PRO A 31 -13.51 -7.24 -19.16
CA PRO A 31 -14.03 -8.60 -19.03
C PRO A 31 -13.99 -9.09 -17.57
N GLY A 32 -15.13 -9.56 -17.06
CA GLY A 32 -15.26 -10.04 -15.69
C GLY A 32 -15.67 -8.98 -14.66
N LEU A 33 -15.78 -7.71 -15.05
CA LEU A 33 -16.37 -6.66 -14.21
C LEU A 33 -17.76 -6.30 -14.72
N ASN A 34 -18.70 -6.11 -13.80
CA ASN A 34 -20.06 -5.62 -14.10
C ASN A 34 -20.17 -4.09 -14.03
N TYR A 35 -19.05 -3.39 -14.21
CA TYR A 35 -18.91 -1.94 -14.13
C TYR A 35 -17.70 -1.47 -14.92
N GLN A 36 -17.72 -0.20 -15.31
CA GLN A 36 -16.62 0.44 -16.00
C GLN A 36 -15.53 0.89 -15.03
N VAL A 37 -14.29 0.85 -15.52
CA VAL A 37 -13.09 1.25 -14.77
C VAL A 37 -12.19 2.11 -15.63
N VAL A 38 -11.32 2.85 -14.95
CA VAL A 38 -10.29 3.70 -15.55
C VAL A 38 -8.92 3.18 -15.11
N LEU A 39 -7.95 3.18 -16.02
CA LEU A 39 -6.58 2.82 -15.68
C LEU A 39 -5.83 4.02 -15.10
N TYR A 40 -5.21 3.81 -13.95
CA TYR A 40 -4.33 4.77 -13.29
C TYR A 40 -2.92 4.19 -13.12
N ARG A 41 -1.95 5.10 -12.97
CA ARG A 41 -0.59 4.78 -12.52
C ARG A 41 -0.19 5.64 -11.32
N ALA A 42 0.66 5.09 -10.47
CA ALA A 42 1.39 5.84 -9.45
C ALA A 42 2.90 5.61 -9.62
N ASN A 43 3.70 6.69 -9.61
CA ASN A 43 5.16 6.59 -9.57
C ASN A 43 5.61 6.35 -8.13
N VAL A 44 5.85 5.09 -7.77
CA VAL A 44 6.20 4.69 -6.40
C VAL A 44 7.46 5.40 -5.91
N ALA A 45 8.47 5.57 -6.77
CA ALA A 45 9.72 6.20 -6.37
C ALA A 45 9.54 7.68 -6.03
N ALA A 46 8.64 8.37 -6.74
CA ALA A 46 8.36 9.78 -6.50
C ALA A 46 7.51 10.03 -5.25
N ILE A 47 6.60 9.11 -4.91
CA ILE A 47 5.62 9.32 -3.82
C ILE A 47 6.02 8.67 -2.50
N ARG A 48 6.88 7.64 -2.51
CA ARG A 48 7.11 6.76 -1.33
C ARG A 48 7.39 7.53 -0.05
N GLU A 49 8.34 8.45 -0.08
CA GLU A 49 8.74 9.18 1.14
C GLU A 49 7.63 10.12 1.64
N CYS A 50 6.99 10.85 0.73
CA CYS A 50 5.85 11.70 1.05
C CYS A 50 4.68 10.88 1.61
N SER A 51 4.37 9.74 1.01
CA SER A 51 3.31 8.83 1.48
C SER A 51 3.62 8.28 2.87
N PHE A 52 4.86 7.88 3.18
CA PHE A 52 5.23 7.38 4.50
C PHE A 52 5.32 8.47 5.56
N SER A 53 5.74 9.67 5.20
CA SER A 53 5.70 10.83 6.10
C SER A 53 4.26 11.17 6.49
N ARG A 54 3.34 11.19 5.51
CA ARG A 54 1.92 11.52 5.74
C ARG A 54 1.12 10.38 6.36
N PHE A 55 1.47 9.13 6.05
CA PHE A 55 0.79 7.93 6.52
C PHE A 55 1.84 6.90 7.01
N PRO A 56 2.39 7.09 8.21
CA PRO A 56 3.44 6.22 8.75
C PRO A 56 3.05 4.75 8.84
N PHE A 57 1.76 4.46 9.05
CA PHE A 57 1.24 3.09 9.11
C PHE A 57 1.34 2.32 7.77
N PHE A 58 1.63 2.97 6.64
CA PHE A 58 1.96 2.28 5.39
C PHE A 58 3.41 1.77 5.34
N ARG A 59 4.29 2.28 6.23
CA ARG A 59 5.69 1.89 6.25
C ARG A 59 5.85 0.59 7.01
N SER A 60 6.05 -0.49 6.27
CA SER A 60 6.51 -1.76 6.83
C SER A 60 8.00 -1.65 7.22
N THR A 61 8.29 -1.70 8.51
CA THR A 61 9.65 -1.60 9.06
C THR A 61 10.40 -2.93 8.94
N PRO A 62 11.75 -2.93 8.95
CA PRO A 62 12.52 -4.18 8.93
C PRO A 62 12.21 -5.12 10.10
N MET A 63 11.90 -4.58 11.28
CA MET A 63 11.52 -5.39 12.44
C MET A 63 10.16 -6.05 12.21
N GLU A 64 9.16 -5.31 11.73
CA GLU A 64 7.85 -5.88 11.38
C GLU A 64 7.97 -6.95 10.30
N GLN A 65 8.79 -6.72 9.27
CA GLN A 65 9.02 -7.71 8.21
C GLN A 65 9.67 -8.98 8.76
N ARG A 66 10.65 -8.85 9.65
CA ARG A 66 11.27 -10.00 10.32
C ARG A 66 10.24 -10.81 11.08
N MET A 67 9.44 -10.14 11.92
CA MET A 67 8.44 -10.82 12.74
C MET A 67 7.34 -11.49 11.90
N LEU A 68 6.94 -10.89 10.78
CA LEU A 68 5.83 -11.37 9.94
C LEU A 68 6.22 -12.41 8.90
N PHE A 69 7.40 -12.31 8.32
CA PHE A 69 7.73 -13.02 7.07
C PHE A 69 9.06 -13.76 7.10
N ASP A 70 9.93 -13.49 8.07
CA ASP A 70 11.24 -14.13 8.11
C ASP A 70 11.15 -15.52 8.72
N THR A 71 12.09 -16.37 8.34
CA THR A 71 12.18 -17.72 8.90
C THR A 71 12.91 -17.64 10.24
N PRO A 72 12.36 -18.17 11.34
CA PRO A 72 13.05 -18.18 12.62
C PRO A 72 14.39 -18.91 12.52
N ASN A 73 15.39 -18.41 13.24
CA ASN A 73 16.69 -19.07 13.30
C ASN A 73 16.57 -20.44 13.99
N ALA A 74 17.56 -21.31 13.78
CA ALA A 74 17.60 -22.59 14.47
C ALA A 74 17.61 -22.38 16.00
N GLY A 75 16.59 -22.91 16.68
CA GLY A 75 16.40 -22.76 18.13
C GLY A 75 15.59 -21.53 18.55
N GLU A 76 15.18 -20.68 17.61
CA GLU A 76 14.27 -19.57 17.86
C GLU A 76 12.81 -20.02 17.64
N LEU A 77 11.92 -19.64 18.56
CA LEU A 77 10.50 -19.92 18.41
C LEU A 77 9.89 -18.92 17.43
N ALA A 78 9.10 -19.42 16.48
CA ALA A 78 8.28 -18.55 15.64
C ALA A 78 7.32 -17.72 16.53
N PRO A 79 7.12 -16.42 16.24
CA PRO A 79 6.17 -15.63 16.99
C PRO A 79 4.77 -16.20 16.81
N LEU A 80 4.14 -16.61 17.93
CA LEU A 80 2.75 -17.09 17.93
C LEU A 80 1.75 -15.95 17.68
N THR A 81 2.15 -14.70 17.95
CA THR A 81 1.34 -13.50 17.73
C THR A 81 2.26 -12.33 17.48
N ILE A 82 1.86 -11.45 16.55
CA ILE A 82 2.63 -10.26 16.20
C ILE A 82 1.81 -9.04 16.62
N LEU A 83 2.41 -8.18 17.44
CA LEU A 83 1.77 -6.95 17.89
C LEU A 83 1.59 -6.01 16.69
N PRO A 84 0.38 -5.43 16.46
CA PRO A 84 0.16 -4.46 15.38
C PRO A 84 0.79 -3.10 15.71
N THR A 85 2.11 -3.02 15.60
CA THR A 85 2.95 -1.86 15.92
C THR A 85 2.55 -0.59 15.16
N ALA A 86 2.01 -0.74 13.95
CA ALA A 86 1.42 0.34 13.14
C ALA A 86 0.45 1.25 13.92
N LYS A 87 -0.32 0.70 14.88
CA LYS A 87 -1.29 1.46 15.69
C LYS A 87 -0.63 2.42 16.69
N TYR A 88 0.60 2.13 17.12
CA TYR A 88 1.30 2.87 18.17
C TYR A 88 2.28 3.92 17.61
N PHE A 89 2.35 4.09 16.29
CA PHE A 89 3.31 5.01 15.65
C PHE A 89 3.16 6.48 16.07
N HIS A 90 1.99 6.91 16.57
CA HIS A 90 1.80 8.28 17.04
C HIS A 90 2.41 8.53 18.43
N GLU A 91 2.63 7.47 19.22
CA GLU A 91 3.20 7.55 20.58
C GLU A 91 4.74 7.42 20.59
N ALA A 92 5.34 7.10 19.44
CA ALA A 92 6.77 6.83 19.30
C ALA A 92 7.60 8.02 18.75
N ALA A 93 6.97 9.18 18.54
CA ALA A 93 7.58 10.39 17.96
C ALA A 93 7.79 11.49 18.99
#